data_AF-A0A6J3MG56-F1
#
_entry.id   AF-A0A6J3MG56-F1
#
_cell.length_a   1.000
_cell.length_b   1.000
_cell.length_c   1.000
_cell.angle_alpha   90.00
_cell.angle_beta   90.00
_cell.angle_gamma   90.00
#
_symmetry.space_group_name_H-M   'P 1'
#
loop_
_entity.id
_entity.type
_entity.pdbx_description
1 polymer ?
#
loop_
_entity_poly.entity_id
_entity_poly.type
_entity_poly.pdbx_seq_one_letter_code
_entity_poly.pdbx_strand_id
1 'polypeptide(L)'
;MLNHQLATNLALGPLEDYSCIDLEDIKKHIATLRFQILNVQNARCPLLRLPGELRDLIFGYAMLAEVHDRRARGRYNQIFGEPAFLRVCTQLRADFVDVWYTRFLVWEEWDPVKRCWKDLHRGEIRKVMMTRSSSGLRSLTTQPVYCTLERTRDAVMASRSICPRMGLVRTSRDPALPQVRWWIQ
;
A
#
# COMPACT_ATOMS: atom_id res chain seq x y z
N MET A 1 -36.48 2.22 18.01
CA MET A 1 -37.26 3.47 17.82
C MET A 1 -36.41 4.69 17.42
N LEU A 2 -35.07 4.66 17.47
CA LEU A 2 -34.20 5.80 17.09
C LEU A 2 -34.00 6.04 15.58
N ASN A 3 -34.33 5.08 14.71
CA ASN A 3 -34.03 5.21 13.27
C ASN A 3 -35.03 6.07 12.49
N HIS A 4 -36.24 6.29 13.01
CA HIS A 4 -37.28 7.01 12.26
C HIS A 4 -37.19 8.54 12.38
N GLN A 5 -36.51 9.06 13.42
CA GLN A 5 -36.31 10.51 13.63
C GLN A 5 -35.08 11.07 12.90
N LEU A 6 -34.10 10.24 12.55
CA LEU A 6 -32.93 10.69 11.77
C LEU A 6 -33.24 10.85 10.28
N ALA A 7 -34.22 10.12 9.75
CA ALA A 7 -34.59 10.17 8.33
C ALA A 7 -35.40 11.42 7.95
N THR A 8 -36.12 12.03 8.89
CA THR A 8 -37.00 13.18 8.62
C THR A 8 -36.28 14.53 8.60
N ASN A 9 -35.01 14.62 9.01
CA ASN A 9 -34.26 15.88 9.08
C ASN A 9 -33.30 16.12 7.89
N LEU A 10 -33.29 15.26 6.87
CA LEU A 10 -32.38 15.36 5.71
C LEU A 10 -33.13 15.40 4.38
N ALA A 11 -34.34 15.99 4.35
CA ALA A 11 -34.95 16.43 3.11
C ALA A 11 -34.19 17.67 2.61
N LEU A 12 -33.00 17.46 2.04
CA LEU A 12 -32.27 18.49 1.31
C LEU A 12 -33.13 18.88 0.10
N GLY A 13 -33.58 20.13 0.07
CA GLY A 13 -34.21 20.71 -1.12
C GLY A 13 -33.23 20.75 -2.29
N PRO A 14 -33.66 21.28 -3.46
CA PRO A 14 -32.75 21.55 -4.57
C PRO A 14 -31.53 22.32 -4.08
N LEU A 15 -30.32 21.84 -4.42
CA LEU A 15 -29.05 22.47 -3.99
C LEU A 15 -28.91 23.93 -4.45
N GLU A 16 -29.71 24.33 -5.44
CA GLU A 16 -29.75 25.66 -6.05
C GLU A 16 -30.37 26.73 -5.12
N ASP A 17 -31.13 26.31 -4.10
CA ASP A 17 -31.82 27.23 -3.18
C ASP A 17 -30.99 27.59 -1.93
N TYR A 18 -29.84 26.94 -1.73
CA TYR A 18 -29.01 27.16 -0.55
C TYR A 18 -28.05 28.34 -0.75
N SER A 19 -27.95 29.22 0.25
CA SER A 19 -26.93 30.26 0.24
C SER A 19 -25.53 29.65 0.42
N CYS A 20 -24.49 30.40 0.03
CA CYS A 20 -23.10 29.98 0.24
C CYS A 20 -22.79 29.68 1.72
N ILE A 21 -23.42 30.41 2.65
CA ILE A 21 -23.27 30.20 4.09
C ILE A 21 -23.89 28.86 4.51
N ASP A 22 -25.09 28.56 4.03
CA ASP A 22 -25.78 27.30 4.32
C ASP A 22 -24.97 26.09 3.82
N LEU A 23 -24.37 26.20 2.63
CA LEU A 23 -23.52 25.16 2.06
C LEU A 23 -22.26 24.89 2.89
N GLU A 24 -21.61 25.94 3.41
CA GLU A 24 -20.45 25.77 4.29
C GLU A 24 -20.84 25.15 5.64
N ASP A 25 -22.00 25.48 6.19
CA ASP A 25 -22.48 24.88 7.44
C ASP A 25 -22.92 23.42 7.25
N ILE A 26 -23.57 23.08 6.13
CA ILE A 26 -23.85 21.69 5.73
C ILE A 26 -22.54 20.91 5.59
N LYS A 27 -21.52 21.49 4.96
CA LYS A 27 -20.20 20.86 4.81
C LYS A 27 -19.51 20.59 6.15
N LYS A 28 -19.54 21.55 7.10
CA LYS A 28 -19.05 21.35 8.47
C LYS A 28 -19.83 20.26 9.20
N HIS A 29 -21.16 20.22 9.02
CA HIS A 29 -22.00 19.20 9.63
C HIS A 29 -21.68 17.81 9.08
N ILE A 30 -21.54 17.66 7.76
CA ILE A 30 -21.12 16.42 7.10
C ILE A 30 -19.74 15.99 7.61
N ALA A 31 -18.79 16.91 7.78
CA ALA A 31 -17.46 16.61 8.32
C ALA A 31 -17.55 16.07 9.77
N THR A 32 -18.40 16.68 10.59
CA THR A 32 -18.65 16.25 11.97
C THR A 32 -19.28 14.86 12.03
N LEU A 33 -20.30 14.60 11.22
CA LEU A 33 -20.95 13.29 11.13
C LEU A 33 -19.96 12.22 10.63
N ARG A 34 -19.14 12.52 9.63
CA ARG A 34 -18.07 11.62 9.16
C ARG A 34 -17.11 11.26 10.29
N PHE A 35 -16.69 12.24 11.08
CA PHE A 35 -15.83 12.01 12.24
C PHE A 35 -16.50 11.11 13.28
N GLN A 36 -17.77 11.34 13.60
CA GLN A 36 -18.53 10.51 14.54
C GLN A 36 -18.71 9.07 14.06
N ILE A 37 -19.07 8.89 12.78
CA ILE A 37 -19.20 7.55 12.17
C ILE A 37 -17.87 6.81 12.25
N LEU A 38 -16.76 7.47 11.90
CA LEU A 38 -15.42 6.89 12.02
C LEU A 38 -15.11 6.49 13.45
N ASN A 39 -15.43 7.33 14.45
CA ASN A 39 -15.21 6.98 15.85
C ASN A 39 -16.02 5.75 16.29
N VAL A 40 -17.29 5.65 15.88
CA VAL A 40 -18.13 4.49 16.21
C VAL A 40 -17.61 3.22 15.53
N GLN A 41 -17.18 3.32 14.26
CA GLN A 41 -16.57 2.20 13.54
C GLN A 41 -15.24 1.76 14.18
N ASN A 42 -14.40 2.73 14.54
CA ASN A 42 -13.10 2.48 15.19
C ASN A 42 -13.26 1.92 16.60
N ALA A 43 -14.30 2.31 17.34
CA ALA A 43 -14.57 1.81 18.69
C ALA A 43 -14.79 0.28 18.72
N ARG A 44 -15.24 -0.32 17.62
CA ARG A 44 -15.44 -1.78 17.49
C ARG A 44 -14.15 -2.55 17.22
N CYS A 45 -13.06 -1.87 16.84
CA CYS A 45 -11.78 -2.49 16.56
C CYS A 45 -10.75 -2.04 17.60
N PRO A 46 -10.33 -2.91 18.54
CA PRO A 46 -9.32 -2.56 19.55
C PRO A 46 -8.04 -1.97 18.95
N LEU A 47 -7.65 -2.45 17.76
CA LEU A 47 -6.48 -1.98 17.04
C LEU A 47 -6.62 -0.52 16.58
N LEU A 48 -7.81 -0.10 16.13
CA LEU A 48 -8.08 1.29 15.69
C LEU A 48 -8.21 2.28 16.85
N ARG A 49 -8.37 1.79 18.08
CA ARG A 49 -8.37 2.62 19.30
C ARG A 49 -6.95 3.00 19.75
N LEU A 50 -5.93 2.34 19.22
CA LEU A 50 -4.55 2.64 19.56
C LEU A 50 -4.06 3.90 18.83
N PRO A 51 -3.15 4.68 19.44
CA PRO A 51 -2.35 5.69 18.76
C PRO A 51 -1.66 5.13 17.52
N GLY A 52 -1.48 5.97 16.49
CA GLY A 52 -0.91 5.55 15.20
C GLY A 52 0.47 4.91 15.35
N GLU A 53 1.28 5.42 16.26
CA GLU A 53 2.63 4.94 16.54
C GLU A 53 2.64 3.51 17.07
N LEU A 54 1.69 3.17 17.95
CA LEU A 54 1.53 1.80 18.46
C LEU A 54 0.98 0.87 17.39
N ARG A 55 0.07 1.36 16.54
CA ARG A 55 -0.42 0.60 15.39
C ARG A 55 0.75 0.26 14.47
N ASP A 56 1.58 1.23 14.11
CA ASP A 56 2.76 1.06 13.26
C ASP A 56 3.76 0.03 13.82
N LEU A 57 3.95 -0.01 15.14
CA LEU A 57 4.79 -1.02 15.80
C LEU A 57 4.17 -2.43 15.68
N ILE A 58 2.91 -2.58 16.06
CA ILE A 58 2.18 -3.87 15.96
C ILE A 58 2.21 -4.38 14.52
N PHE A 59 1.96 -3.47 13.58
CA PHE A 59 2.04 -3.71 12.15
C PHE A 59 3.41 -4.19 11.74
N GLY A 60 4.47 -3.53 12.20
CA GLY A 60 5.83 -3.94 11.90
C GLY A 60 6.15 -5.36 12.36
N TYR A 61 5.74 -5.73 13.58
CA TYR A 61 5.89 -7.10 14.06
C TYR A 61 5.06 -8.11 13.26
N ALA A 62 3.81 -7.77 12.93
CA ALA A 62 2.96 -8.61 12.09
C ALA A 62 3.57 -8.82 10.69
N MET A 63 4.21 -7.80 10.11
CA MET A 63 4.92 -7.89 8.82
C MET A 63 6.09 -8.87 8.89
N LEU A 64 6.94 -8.70 9.91
CA LEU A 64 8.12 -9.55 10.10
C LEU A 64 7.71 -11.00 10.30
N ALA A 65 6.67 -11.24 11.10
CA ALA A 65 6.12 -12.58 11.31
C ALA A 65 5.56 -13.19 10.01
N GLU A 66 4.78 -12.44 9.24
CA GLU A 66 4.24 -12.87 7.94
C GLU A 66 5.37 -13.21 6.96
N VAL A 67 6.39 -12.36 6.85
CA VAL A 67 7.56 -12.60 5.99
C VAL A 67 8.29 -13.87 6.42
N HIS A 68 8.48 -14.06 7.74
CA HIS A 68 9.13 -15.25 8.28
C HIS A 68 8.32 -16.52 7.97
N ASP A 69 7.00 -16.49 8.19
CA ASP A 69 6.10 -17.62 7.90
C ASP A 69 6.10 -17.98 6.40
N ARG A 70 6.01 -16.97 5.52
CA ARG A 70 6.09 -17.18 4.07
C ARG A 70 7.41 -17.78 3.63
N ARG A 71 8.53 -17.37 4.24
CA ARG A 71 9.86 -17.96 4.00
C ARG A 71 9.91 -19.41 4.46
N ALA A 72 9.41 -19.71 5.67
CA ALA A 72 9.39 -21.07 6.22
C ALA A 72 8.54 -22.03 5.38
N ARG A 73 7.43 -21.54 4.80
CA ARG A 73 6.54 -22.32 3.93
C ARG A 73 6.99 -22.42 2.46
N GLY A 74 8.16 -21.86 2.12
CA GLY A 74 8.65 -21.83 0.74
C GLY A 74 7.76 -21.01 -0.22
N ARG A 75 6.89 -20.14 0.31
CA ARG A 75 5.95 -19.33 -0.49
C ARG A 75 6.61 -18.03 -0.95
N TYR A 76 7.76 -18.15 -1.61
CA TYR A 76 8.55 -16.99 -2.06
C TYR A 76 7.78 -16.06 -3.00
N ASN A 77 6.89 -16.62 -3.82
CA ASN A 77 6.00 -15.84 -4.71
C ASN A 77 4.98 -14.98 -3.98
N GLN A 78 4.65 -15.37 -2.75
CA GLN A 78 3.63 -14.69 -1.97
C GLN A 78 4.25 -13.68 -1.00
N ILE A 79 5.57 -13.62 -0.83
CA ILE A 79 6.23 -12.68 0.09
C ILE A 79 5.82 -11.22 -0.19
N PHE A 80 5.47 -10.89 -1.43
CA PHE A 80 5.06 -9.55 -1.88
C PHE A 80 3.55 -9.37 -2.05
N GLY A 81 2.79 -10.46 -1.92
CA GLY A 81 1.35 -10.36 -1.84
C GLY A 81 0.97 -9.52 -0.64
N GLU A 82 -0.02 -8.65 -0.82
CA GLU A 82 -0.62 -7.91 0.27
C GLU A 82 -0.93 -8.88 1.42
N PRO A 83 -0.37 -8.68 2.64
CA PRO A 83 -0.64 -9.54 3.78
C PRO A 83 -2.13 -9.77 3.98
N ALA A 84 -2.50 -11.01 4.30
CA ALA A 84 -3.92 -11.40 4.37
C ALA A 84 -4.69 -10.52 5.37
N PHE A 85 -4.04 -10.10 6.45
CA PHE A 85 -4.64 -9.25 7.47
C PHE A 85 -4.97 -7.82 6.99
N LEU A 86 -4.43 -7.36 5.85
CA LEU A 86 -4.80 -6.07 5.25
C LEU A 86 -6.13 -6.10 4.51
N ARG A 87 -6.64 -7.31 4.23
CA ARG A 87 -7.96 -7.48 3.61
C ARG A 87 -9.11 -7.30 4.60
N VAL A 88 -8.81 -7.24 5.91
CA VAL A 88 -9.81 -7.25 6.99
C VAL A 88 -10.55 -5.91 7.09
N CYS A 89 -9.84 -4.79 6.90
CA CYS A 89 -10.42 -3.46 7.09
C CYS A 89 -9.79 -2.46 6.11
N THR A 90 -10.63 -1.72 5.38
CA THR A 90 -10.18 -0.69 4.42
C THR A 90 -9.44 0.46 5.09
N GLN A 91 -9.81 0.83 6.32
CA GLN A 91 -9.10 1.84 7.10
C GLN A 91 -7.69 1.36 7.48
N LEU A 92 -7.58 0.16 8.07
CA LEU A 92 -6.28 -0.44 8.40
C LEU A 92 -5.43 -0.59 7.14
N ARG A 93 -6.04 -1.01 6.02
CA ARG A 93 -5.36 -1.11 4.74
C ARG A 93 -4.78 0.24 4.28
N ALA A 94 -5.53 1.33 4.40
CA ALA A 94 -5.08 2.65 4.00
C ALA A 94 -3.88 3.13 4.84
N ASP A 95 -3.96 2.95 6.17
CA ASP A 95 -2.88 3.28 7.10
C ASP A 95 -1.64 2.42 6.82
N PHE A 96 -1.84 1.13 6.53
CA PHE A 96 -0.77 0.14 6.49
C PHE A 96 -0.05 0.04 5.15
N VAL A 97 -0.77 0.22 4.03
CA VAL A 97 -0.19 0.10 2.69
C VAL A 97 1.06 0.95 2.59
N ASP A 98 1.02 2.16 3.10
CA ASP A 98 2.17 3.04 3.09
C ASP A 98 3.33 2.50 3.95
N VAL A 99 3.07 1.99 5.16
CA VAL A 99 4.10 1.36 6.01
C VAL A 99 4.74 0.14 5.32
N TRP A 100 3.95 -0.73 4.71
CA TRP A 100 4.45 -1.92 4.00
C TRP A 100 5.41 -1.54 2.87
N TYR A 101 5.00 -0.60 2.02
CA TYR A 101 5.77 -0.24 0.83
C TYR A 101 6.96 0.67 1.11
N THR A 102 6.97 1.39 2.23
CA THR A 102 8.00 2.40 2.52
C THR A 102 8.99 1.99 3.61
N ARG A 103 8.58 1.12 4.55
CA ARG A 103 9.41 0.76 5.71
C ARG A 103 10.02 -0.63 5.62
N PHE A 104 9.35 -1.55 4.93
CA PHE A 104 9.77 -2.96 4.84
C PHE A 104 10.34 -3.34 3.48
N LEU A 105 10.00 -2.59 2.44
CA LEU A 105 10.47 -2.83 1.09
C LEU A 105 11.42 -1.70 0.69
N VAL A 106 12.64 -2.08 0.33
CA VAL A 106 13.56 -1.18 -0.38
C VAL A 106 13.26 -1.34 -1.86
N TRP A 107 13.08 -0.22 -2.56
CA TRP A 107 12.77 -0.20 -3.98
C TRP A 107 13.92 0.46 -4.72
N GLU A 108 14.35 -0.15 -5.81
CA GLU A 108 15.33 0.42 -6.72
C GLU A 108 14.80 0.43 -8.14
N GLU A 109 15.18 1.44 -8.91
CA GLU A 109 14.96 1.53 -10.35
C GLU A 109 16.29 1.43 -11.08
N TRP A 110 16.29 0.75 -12.23
CA TRP A 110 17.47 0.69 -13.09
C TRP A 110 17.65 2.00 -13.85
N ASP A 111 18.77 2.68 -13.63
CA ASP A 111 19.18 3.85 -14.41
C ASP A 111 19.93 3.38 -15.68
N PRO A 112 19.34 3.50 -16.88
CA PRO A 112 19.97 3.03 -18.11
C PRO A 112 21.18 3.87 -18.52
N VAL A 113 21.23 5.14 -18.09
CA VAL A 113 22.32 6.07 -18.42
C VAL A 113 23.54 5.74 -17.58
N LYS A 114 23.35 5.57 -16.27
CA LYS A 114 24.44 5.24 -15.34
C LYS A 114 24.75 3.76 -15.27
N ARG A 115 23.88 2.91 -15.83
CA ARG A 115 23.95 1.44 -15.75
C ARG A 115 24.08 0.96 -14.31
N CYS A 116 23.27 1.52 -13.41
CA CYS A 116 23.25 1.15 -12.00
C CYS A 116 21.82 1.13 -11.45
N TRP A 117 21.66 0.54 -10.26
CA TRP A 117 20.42 0.60 -9.52
C TRP A 117 20.41 1.84 -8.61
N LYS A 118 19.29 2.54 -8.59
CA LYS A 118 19.07 3.74 -7.79
C LYS A 118 17.91 3.50 -6.84
N ASP A 119 18.11 3.77 -5.55
CA ASP A 119 17.03 3.76 -4.57
C ASP A 119 15.91 4.73 -4.96
N LEU A 120 14.68 4.25 -4.83
CA LEU A 120 13.46 5.03 -5.02
C LEU A 120 13.00 5.58 -3.67
N HIS A 121 12.81 6.89 -3.61
CA HIS A 121 12.20 7.53 -2.46
C HIS A 121 10.70 7.23 -2.38
N ARG A 122 10.12 7.37 -1.19
CA ARG A 122 8.68 7.17 -0.90
C ARG A 122 7.75 7.85 -1.92
N GLY A 123 8.06 9.08 -2.33
CA GLY A 123 7.27 9.80 -3.32
C GLY A 123 7.30 9.16 -4.72
N GLU A 124 8.46 8.62 -5.12
CA GLU A 124 8.66 7.92 -6.39
C GLU A 124 7.95 6.56 -6.36
N ILE A 125 8.11 5.79 -5.28
CA ILE A 125 7.40 4.52 -5.08
C ILE A 125 5.89 4.74 -5.23
N ARG A 126 5.33 5.72 -4.52
CA ARG A 126 3.89 6.03 -4.58
C ARG A 126 3.42 6.36 -6.01
N LYS A 127 4.22 7.08 -6.80
CA LYS A 127 3.91 7.36 -8.21
C LYS A 127 3.88 6.07 -9.03
N VAL A 128 4.86 5.19 -8.86
CA VAL A 128 4.91 3.88 -9.54
C VAL A 128 3.68 3.05 -9.16
N MET A 129 3.31 3.00 -7.87
CA MET A 129 2.15 2.24 -7.39
C MET A 129 0.80 2.76 -7.91
N MET A 130 0.69 4.08 -8.08
CA MET A 130 -0.54 4.75 -8.53
C MET A 130 -0.65 4.82 -10.06
N THR A 131 0.44 4.57 -10.77
CA THR A 131 0.43 4.54 -12.22
C THR A 131 -0.52 3.45 -12.69
N ARG A 132 -1.44 3.81 -13.59
CA ARG A 132 -2.35 2.86 -14.23
C ARG A 132 -1.84 2.51 -15.62
N SER A 133 -2.07 1.28 -16.06
CA SER A 133 -1.90 0.87 -17.44
C SER A 133 -2.92 1.57 -18.34
N SER A 134 -2.72 1.50 -19.66
CA SER A 134 -3.70 1.94 -20.67
C SER A 134 -5.08 1.26 -20.51
N SER A 135 -5.12 0.07 -19.90
CA SER A 135 -6.34 -0.66 -19.55
C SER A 135 -6.96 -0.26 -18.20
N GLY A 136 -6.41 0.73 -17.49
CA GLY A 136 -6.93 1.22 -16.21
C GLY A 136 -6.58 0.36 -14.99
N LEU A 137 -5.85 -0.74 -15.18
CA LEU A 137 -5.32 -1.57 -14.10
C LEU A 137 -4.10 -0.91 -13.47
N ARG A 138 -3.74 -1.25 -12.22
CA ARG A 138 -2.48 -0.76 -11.64
C ARG A 138 -1.31 -1.30 -12.46
N SER A 139 -0.35 -0.44 -12.82
CA SER A 139 0.77 -0.79 -13.73
C SER A 139 1.83 -1.67 -13.07
N LEU A 140 1.79 -1.80 -11.74
CA LEU A 140 2.78 -2.51 -10.95
C LEU A 140 2.36 -3.97 -10.84
N THR A 141 2.91 -4.80 -11.74
CA THR A 141 2.75 -6.25 -11.68
C THR A 141 4.02 -6.81 -11.06
N THR A 142 3.92 -7.27 -9.81
CA THR A 142 5.02 -8.00 -9.19
C THR A 142 5.12 -9.37 -9.87
N GLN A 143 6.25 -9.66 -10.49
CA GLN A 143 6.54 -10.99 -10.99
C GLN A 143 7.58 -11.64 -10.08
N PRO A 144 7.31 -12.83 -9.53
CA PRO A 144 8.38 -13.55 -8.86
C PRO A 144 9.43 -13.91 -9.91
N VAL A 145 10.60 -13.28 -9.82
CA VAL A 145 11.75 -13.71 -10.59
C VAL A 145 12.58 -14.61 -9.71
N TYR A 146 12.40 -15.91 -9.92
CA TYR A 146 13.30 -16.92 -9.40
C TYR A 146 14.62 -16.80 -10.18
N CYS A 147 15.61 -16.12 -9.64
CA CYS A 147 16.98 -16.41 -10.03
C CYS A 147 17.31 -17.79 -9.44
N THR A 148 17.62 -18.77 -10.29
CA THR A 148 18.20 -20.03 -9.85
C THR A 148 19.53 -19.72 -9.14
N LEU A 149 19.91 -20.52 -8.14
CA LEU A 149 21.20 -20.38 -7.44
C LEU A 149 22.38 -20.27 -8.41
N GLU A 150 22.29 -20.98 -9.53
CA GLU A 150 23.28 -20.98 -10.61
C GLU A 150 23.32 -19.65 -11.37
N ARG A 151 22.17 -19.08 -11.78
CA ARG A 151 22.11 -17.73 -12.37
C ARG A 151 22.49 -16.63 -11.38
N THR A 152 22.16 -16.79 -10.10
CA THR A 152 22.63 -15.91 -9.04
C THR A 152 24.15 -15.99 -8.93
N ARG A 153 24.73 -17.21 -8.98
CA ARG A 153 26.18 -17.41 -8.96
C ARG A 153 26.86 -16.78 -10.17
N ASP A 154 26.36 -17.01 -11.37
CA ASP A 154 26.93 -16.46 -12.60
C ASP A 154 26.80 -14.92 -12.65
N ALA A 155 25.69 -14.37 -12.16
CA ALA A 155 25.51 -12.92 -12.04
C ALA A 155 26.38 -12.30 -10.92
N VAL A 156 26.60 -13.00 -9.81
CA VAL A 156 27.51 -12.59 -8.72
C VAL A 156 28.96 -12.63 -9.17
N MET A 157 29.33 -13.63 -9.98
CA MET A 157 30.68 -13.76 -10.54
C MET A 157 30.94 -12.75 -11.66
N ALA A 158 29.90 -12.33 -12.41
CA ALA A 158 30.01 -11.38 -13.52
C ALA A 158 29.74 -9.91 -13.13
N SER A 159 29.10 -9.63 -11.99
CA SER A 159 28.71 -8.27 -11.58
C SER A 159 29.03 -8.02 -10.10
N ARG A 160 29.87 -7.01 -9.85
CA ARG A 160 30.10 -6.45 -8.51
C ARG A 160 28.79 -5.84 -8.02
N SER A 161 28.19 -6.43 -6.98
CA SER A 161 27.00 -6.00 -6.20
C SER A 161 25.66 -6.66 -6.56
N ILE A 162 25.45 -7.91 -6.10
CA ILE A 162 24.09 -8.42 -5.90
C ILE A 162 23.99 -9.19 -4.57
N CYS A 163 23.12 -8.69 -3.68
CA CYS A 163 22.74 -9.30 -2.42
C CYS A 163 21.84 -10.54 -2.62
N PRO A 164 21.94 -11.55 -1.74
CA PRO A 164 21.05 -12.70 -1.77
C PRO A 164 19.63 -12.27 -1.38
N ARG A 165 18.64 -12.62 -2.21
CA ARG A 165 17.16 -12.47 -2.04
C ARG A 165 16.56 -11.18 -2.63
N MET A 166 16.42 -11.14 -3.96
CA MET A 166 15.68 -10.09 -4.68
C MET A 166 14.48 -10.68 -5.42
N GLY A 167 13.40 -9.91 -5.55
CA GLY A 167 12.40 -10.10 -6.60
C GLY A 167 12.40 -8.90 -7.54
N LEU A 168 12.13 -9.13 -8.82
CA LEU A 168 12.08 -8.09 -9.84
C LEU A 168 10.63 -7.66 -10.08
N VAL A 169 10.40 -6.39 -10.32
CA VAL A 169 9.08 -5.83 -10.66
C VAL A 169 9.11 -5.34 -12.10
N ARG A 170 8.13 -5.81 -12.88
CA ARG A 170 7.90 -5.26 -14.20
C ARG A 170 6.81 -4.20 -14.10
N THR A 171 7.13 -3.00 -14.58
CA THR A 171 6.12 -1.98 -14.81
C THR A 171 5.52 -2.21 -16.19
N SER A 172 4.26 -1.83 -16.39
CA SER A 172 3.59 -1.99 -17.70
C SER A 172 4.21 -1.16 -18.83
N ARG A 173 5.25 -0.37 -18.57
CA ARG A 173 5.89 0.53 -19.54
C ARG A 173 6.82 -0.21 -20.50
N ASP A 174 7.40 -1.32 -20.06
CA ASP A 174 8.24 -2.18 -20.90
C ASP A 174 8.23 -3.63 -20.34
N PRO A 175 7.52 -4.57 -20.99
CA PRO A 175 7.47 -5.96 -20.52
C PRO A 175 8.79 -6.71 -20.74
N ALA A 176 9.73 -6.18 -21.54
CA ALA A 176 10.95 -6.87 -21.93
C ALA A 176 12.01 -6.88 -20.81
N LEU A 177 12.08 -5.83 -19.97
CA LEU A 177 13.09 -5.70 -18.92
C LEU A 177 12.49 -5.24 -17.59
N PRO A 178 12.88 -5.85 -16.46
CA PRO A 178 12.48 -5.37 -15.14
C PRO A 178 13.16 -4.02 -14.87
N GLN A 179 12.36 -2.95 -14.85
CA GLN A 179 12.83 -1.59 -14.57
C GLN A 179 12.95 -1.30 -13.08
N VAL A 180 12.27 -2.08 -12.23
CA VAL A 180 12.23 -1.89 -10.79
C VAL A 180 12.57 -3.21 -10.10
N ARG A 181 13.32 -3.17 -9.00
CA ARG A 181 13.50 -4.31 -8.10
C ARG A 181 13.22 -3.89 -6.67
N TRP A 182 12.93 -4.86 -5.81
CA TRP A 182 12.84 -4.61 -4.38
C TRP A 182 13.46 -5.75 -3.58
N TRP A 183 13.76 -5.48 -2.31
CA TRP A 183 14.08 -6.49 -1.32
C TRP A 183 13.56 -6.06 0.06
N ILE A 184 13.51 -7.01 0.98
CA ILE A 184 13.15 -6.76 2.37
C ILE A 184 14.43 -6.35 3.10
N GLN A 185 14.40 -5.20 3.78
CA GLN A 185 15.49 -4.73 4.62
C GLN A 185 15.78 -5.70 5.78
#